data_AF-A0A0L7LDX4-F1
#
_entry.id   AF-A0A0L7LDX4-F1
#
_cell.length_a   1.000
_cell.length_b   1.000
_cell.length_c   1.000
_cell.angle_alpha   90.00
_cell.angle_beta   90.00
_cell.angle_gamma   90.00
#
_symmetry.space_group_name_H-M   'P 1'
#
loop_
_entity.id
_entity.type
_entity.pdbx_description
1 polymer ?
#
loop_
_entity_poly.entity_id
_entity_poly.type
_entity_poly.pdbx_seq_one_letter_code
_entity_poly.pdbx_strand_id
1 'polypeptide(L)'
;KTDGLATTRAQGNPLTTLIQPAPRIRRMLKRTPSEGFKRACKSAITITQANPPTTLIQPAPRIRRMLKRTPSEGFKRACKSAITITQANPPTTLIQPAPRDWRMLKRTPSEGSRELPQVFEILITKYLGVSRCSLICMGPQLWPYPTGYTLYSKKVITLATRKLDDVIQSVPSEAVGQYLNEVVQLFLRDLASLEVITDGHSYDSNTLPELNMFVNIHVESDPEPRLRLNTEEAYHLKMYTLDDQLMVNLSSSSFCGVRHGLETLRQMIQLDQSTGKLITLSNAEVNDTPSYRYRGLMVDTARNYISVPDLMRTIDAMATVKLNTFHWRISDVTSFPLLLPELPQLFEYGAYDRAIVYTKEDVRTLVYRAGIRGIRVLIEVAAPGPVGRPWSWSPDATCPVYNENYTCANVLCLRLNMKHSIFDTLRTIYAEILEITKVDDIFHLSDGIFSLSNCLYLIEDREGFLDKALTILTLANKGFMVKLPVIWYTPHLMKEYEGKTWNGLGVQMNEVKQDAGDNCLSKFKVIHSAKWDLSCEMKMHRCMKTWQEMYTWRSWRGVDVLANVGGEAVLWTDLVNSANLNSYIWPRAAAVAERLWSDD
;
A
#
# COMPACT_ATOMS: atom_id res chain seq x y z
N LYS A 1 -54.85 -25.94 -30.86
CA LYS A 1 -56.08 -25.18 -31.21
C LYS A 1 -55.74 -23.73 -30.89
N THR A 2 -55.28 -22.93 -31.87
CA THR A 2 -56.11 -22.16 -32.82
C THR A 2 -56.85 -21.05 -32.07
N ASP A 3 -56.73 -19.75 -32.36
CA ASP A 3 -56.40 -19.01 -33.61
C ASP A 3 -55.55 -17.73 -33.29
N GLY A 4 -54.98 -16.93 -34.21
CA GLY A 4 -55.02 -16.93 -35.68
C GLY A 4 -55.80 -15.72 -36.27
N LEU A 5 -55.11 -14.75 -36.90
CA LEU A 5 -55.54 -13.67 -37.84
C LEU A 5 -54.59 -12.45 -37.69
N ALA A 6 -54.17 -11.71 -38.73
CA ALA A 6 -54.22 -11.93 -40.18
C ALA A 6 -53.09 -11.14 -40.88
N THR A 7 -52.63 -11.64 -42.04
CA THR A 7 -51.65 -10.98 -42.92
C THR A 7 -52.32 -10.26 -44.09
N THR A 8 -51.71 -9.17 -44.59
CA THR A 8 -51.79 -8.76 -46.00
C THR A 8 -50.39 -8.62 -46.60
N ARG A 9 -50.24 -8.89 -47.90
CA ARG A 9 -48.98 -9.16 -48.60
C ARG A 9 -49.06 -8.73 -50.06
N ALA A 10 -47.89 -8.54 -50.68
CA ALA A 10 -47.58 -8.44 -52.13
C ALA A 10 -47.36 -7.02 -52.67
N GLN A 11 -46.44 -6.75 -53.62
CA GLN A 11 -45.32 -7.51 -54.24
C GLN A 11 -44.43 -6.47 -54.99
N GLY A 12 -43.16 -6.75 -55.36
CA GLY A 12 -42.41 -5.71 -56.10
C GLY A 12 -41.02 -5.94 -56.72
N ASN A 13 -40.16 -6.85 -56.22
CA ASN A 13 -38.96 -7.35 -56.94
C ASN A 13 -37.80 -6.35 -57.30
N PRO A 14 -36.60 -6.80 -57.75
CA PRO A 14 -35.37 -6.43 -57.01
C PRO A 14 -34.18 -5.93 -57.87
N LEU A 15 -33.08 -5.56 -57.20
CA LEU A 15 -31.75 -5.45 -57.81
C LEU A 15 -30.66 -6.10 -56.93
N THR A 16 -29.70 -6.74 -57.59
CA THR A 16 -28.67 -7.62 -57.03
C THR A 16 -27.34 -6.92 -56.74
N THR A 17 -26.66 -7.27 -55.64
CA THR A 17 -25.19 -7.34 -55.63
C THR A 17 -24.61 -8.41 -54.69
N LEU A 18 -23.98 -9.40 -55.33
CA LEU A 18 -23.04 -10.44 -54.92
C LEU A 18 -22.47 -10.49 -53.48
N ILE A 19 -22.66 -11.67 -52.88
CA ILE A 19 -21.92 -12.27 -51.75
C ILE A 19 -20.68 -13.01 -52.30
N GLN A 20 -19.54 -13.05 -51.58
CA GLN A 20 -18.75 -14.29 -51.36
C GLN A 20 -17.86 -14.24 -50.09
N PRO A 21 -17.59 -15.38 -49.41
CA PRO A 21 -16.92 -15.44 -48.12
C PRO A 21 -15.48 -16.00 -48.15
N ALA A 22 -14.77 -15.92 -47.03
CA ALA A 22 -13.48 -16.59 -46.82
C ALA A 22 -13.61 -18.10 -46.57
N PRO A 23 -12.59 -18.90 -46.94
CA PRO A 23 -12.13 -19.97 -46.04
C PRO A 23 -10.59 -20.12 -45.96
N ARG A 24 -10.17 -21.12 -45.17
CA ARG A 24 -8.83 -21.37 -44.60
C ARG A 24 -8.06 -22.50 -45.34
N ILE A 25 -6.75 -22.62 -45.05
CA ILE A 25 -5.90 -23.87 -44.96
C ILE A 25 -4.90 -24.27 -46.09
N ARG A 26 -3.59 -24.15 -45.72
CA ARG A 26 -2.37 -25.03 -45.90
C ARG A 26 -1.61 -25.26 -47.24
N ARG A 27 -0.29 -24.95 -47.12
CA ARG A 27 0.93 -25.68 -47.60
C ARG A 27 1.16 -25.74 -49.15
N MET A 28 2.39 -25.74 -49.69
CA MET A 28 3.69 -26.31 -49.27
C MET A 28 4.91 -25.56 -49.88
N LEU A 29 6.07 -25.54 -49.19
CA LEU A 29 7.49 -25.59 -49.69
C LEU A 29 7.95 -24.52 -50.73
N LYS A 30 9.22 -24.10 -50.90
CA LYS A 30 10.58 -24.44 -50.40
C LYS A 30 11.46 -23.21 -50.77
N ARG A 31 12.34 -22.63 -49.94
CA ARG A 31 13.75 -23.02 -49.73
C ARG A 31 14.44 -22.11 -48.68
N THR A 32 15.43 -22.69 -47.99
CA THR A 32 16.50 -22.12 -47.13
C THR A 32 17.49 -21.23 -47.91
N PRO A 33 18.45 -20.46 -47.31
CA PRO A 33 19.27 -20.73 -46.08
C PRO A 33 19.53 -19.48 -45.18
N SER A 34 20.47 -19.41 -44.22
CA SER A 34 20.93 -20.28 -43.10
C SER A 34 21.87 -19.46 -42.18
N GLU A 35 21.95 -19.77 -40.87
CA GLU A 35 23.00 -19.28 -39.92
C GLU A 35 23.07 -17.74 -39.68
N GLY A 36 23.71 -17.18 -38.64
CA GLY A 36 24.31 -17.76 -37.43
C GLY A 36 25.18 -16.74 -36.65
N PHE A 37 24.89 -16.58 -35.34
CA PHE A 37 25.78 -16.14 -34.24
C PHE A 37 26.63 -14.82 -34.24
N LYS A 38 26.39 -14.04 -33.17
CA LYS A 38 27.30 -13.27 -32.27
C LYS A 38 28.63 -12.65 -32.74
N ARG A 39 28.77 -11.36 -32.35
CA ARG A 39 29.98 -10.55 -32.03
C ARG A 39 31.33 -11.27 -31.83
N ALA A 40 32.39 -10.64 -32.37
CA ALA A 40 33.73 -10.59 -31.76
C ALA A 40 34.37 -9.20 -31.95
N CYS A 41 35.39 -8.86 -31.15
CA CYS A 41 36.12 -7.59 -31.16
C CYS A 41 37.63 -7.80 -31.41
N LYS A 42 38.34 -6.69 -31.70
CA LYS A 42 39.80 -6.53 -31.85
C LYS A 42 40.33 -7.01 -33.22
N SER A 43 41.36 -6.40 -33.82
CA SER A 43 42.37 -5.43 -33.32
C SER A 43 43.03 -4.64 -34.45
N ALA A 44 43.52 -3.42 -34.20
CA ALA A 44 44.81 -2.92 -34.72
C ALA A 44 45.27 -1.65 -33.97
N ILE A 45 46.58 -1.48 -33.83
CA ILE A 45 47.28 -0.28 -33.34
C ILE A 45 48.28 0.10 -34.44
N THR A 46 48.35 1.38 -34.87
CA THR A 46 49.58 1.98 -35.43
C THR A 46 49.65 3.50 -35.16
N ILE A 47 50.89 3.95 -34.92
CA ILE A 47 51.44 5.22 -34.40
C ILE A 47 51.53 6.38 -35.43
N THR A 48 51.42 7.65 -34.97
CA THR A 48 52.31 8.83 -35.24
C THR A 48 51.86 10.06 -34.40
N GLN A 49 52.68 10.68 -33.53
CA GLN A 49 53.57 11.86 -33.72
C GLN A 49 52.87 13.17 -34.20
N ALA A 50 53.09 14.40 -33.66
CA ALA A 50 53.98 14.88 -32.58
C ALA A 50 53.62 16.29 -31.98
N ASN A 51 53.87 16.47 -30.67
CA ASN A 51 54.47 17.60 -29.88
C ASN A 51 54.12 19.13 -30.02
N PRO A 52 54.48 19.97 -28.99
CA PRO A 52 53.77 21.23 -28.61
C PRO A 52 54.65 22.52 -28.61
N PRO A 53 54.18 23.62 -27.99
CA PRO A 53 54.97 24.39 -26.99
C PRO A 53 54.18 24.69 -25.66
N THR A 54 54.67 24.51 -24.40
CA THR A 54 55.63 25.28 -23.54
C THR A 54 55.09 26.65 -22.99
N THR A 55 55.28 27.12 -21.73
CA THR A 55 56.08 26.69 -20.53
C THR A 55 55.82 27.53 -19.24
N LEU A 56 56.01 26.92 -18.04
CA LEU A 56 56.53 27.47 -16.74
C LEU A 56 55.75 28.61 -16.01
N ILE A 57 55.81 28.84 -14.68
CA ILE A 57 56.88 28.76 -13.63
C ILE A 57 56.33 28.26 -12.24
N GLN A 58 57.22 27.78 -11.35
CA GLN A 58 57.01 27.24 -9.97
C GLN A 58 57.45 28.27 -8.86
N PRO A 59 57.44 28.06 -7.51
CA PRO A 59 57.81 26.83 -6.76
C PRO A 59 57.08 26.54 -5.41
N ALA A 60 57.48 25.44 -4.74
CA ALA A 60 57.10 25.04 -3.37
C ALA A 60 58.14 25.48 -2.30
N PRO A 61 57.97 25.12 -1.00
CA PRO A 61 58.83 24.04 -0.47
C PRO A 61 58.30 23.17 0.73
N ARG A 62 58.63 21.85 0.70
CA ARG A 62 59.34 21.01 1.75
C ARG A 62 58.67 20.75 3.13
N ILE A 63 58.91 19.68 3.92
CA ILE A 63 59.71 18.40 3.93
C ILE A 63 59.15 17.52 5.11
N ARG A 64 58.99 16.17 5.10
CA ARG A 64 59.94 15.04 5.45
C ARG A 64 59.12 13.71 5.40
N ARG A 65 59.45 12.64 4.64
CA ARG A 65 60.31 11.45 4.93
C ARG A 65 59.89 10.57 6.15
N MET A 66 59.99 9.22 6.17
CA MET A 66 60.19 8.15 5.15
C MET A 66 60.11 6.72 5.76
N LEU A 67 59.94 5.69 4.89
CA LEU A 67 60.16 4.21 5.01
C LEU A 67 58.90 3.36 5.32
N LYS A 68 58.39 2.41 4.52
CA LYS A 68 58.86 1.39 3.52
C LYS A 68 59.59 0.14 4.08
N ARG A 69 58.98 -1.03 3.89
CA ARG A 69 59.59 -2.29 3.38
C ARG A 69 58.56 -3.15 2.63
N THR A 70 59.04 -4.14 1.87
CA THR A 70 58.40 -4.75 0.68
C THR A 70 58.60 -6.29 0.62
N PRO A 71 57.97 -7.03 -0.33
CA PRO A 71 57.68 -8.46 -0.18
C PRO A 71 58.56 -9.43 -1.02
N SER A 72 58.26 -10.72 -0.88
CA SER A 72 58.49 -11.86 -1.80
C SER A 72 57.25 -12.79 -1.70
N GLU A 73 56.90 -13.73 -2.58
CA GLU A 73 57.33 -14.14 -3.94
C GLU A 73 56.15 -14.91 -4.60
N GLY A 74 56.17 -15.61 -5.75
CA GLY A 74 57.22 -15.97 -6.73
C GLY A 74 56.85 -17.21 -7.56
N PHE A 75 56.10 -17.01 -8.66
CA PHE A 75 56.09 -17.83 -9.91
C PHE A 75 55.57 -19.31 -10.01
N LYS A 76 54.48 -19.44 -10.79
CA LYS A 76 54.27 -20.31 -11.98
C LYS A 76 54.47 -21.85 -11.95
N ARG A 77 53.39 -22.59 -12.33
CA ARG A 77 53.23 -23.59 -13.44
C ARG A 77 52.03 -24.53 -13.12
N ALA A 78 51.26 -25.11 -14.04
CA ALA A 78 51.15 -24.94 -15.50
C ALA A 78 49.75 -25.37 -16.06
N CYS A 79 49.32 -24.67 -17.11
CA CYS A 79 48.61 -25.12 -18.33
C CYS A 79 47.57 -26.27 -18.36
N LYS A 80 46.43 -25.93 -19.02
CA LYS A 80 45.55 -26.80 -19.85
C LYS A 80 44.72 -27.86 -19.07
N SER A 81 43.49 -28.20 -19.45
CA SER A 81 42.68 -27.87 -20.65
C SER A 81 41.18 -28.16 -20.43
N ALA A 82 40.34 -27.60 -21.31
CA ALA A 82 39.00 -28.09 -21.69
C ALA A 82 37.95 -28.33 -20.59
N ILE A 83 36.91 -27.47 -20.57
CA ILE A 83 35.59 -27.86 -20.08
C ILE A 83 34.64 -27.87 -21.27
N THR A 84 34.19 -29.07 -21.62
CA THR A 84 33.16 -29.33 -22.62
C THR A 84 31.80 -28.87 -22.06
N ILE A 85 31.05 -28.09 -22.84
CA ILE A 85 29.64 -27.81 -22.52
C ILE A 85 28.81 -28.97 -23.04
N THR A 86 28.41 -29.89 -22.14
CA THR A 86 27.31 -30.81 -22.40
C THR A 86 26.00 -30.18 -21.92
N GLN A 87 25.01 -30.15 -22.81
CA GLN A 87 23.62 -29.91 -22.39
C GLN A 87 23.17 -31.09 -21.53
N ALA A 88 22.90 -30.85 -20.26
CA ALA A 88 22.12 -31.74 -19.42
C ALA A 88 20.69 -31.19 -19.34
N ASN A 89 19.70 -32.01 -19.72
CA ASN A 89 18.30 -31.73 -19.41
C ASN A 89 18.14 -31.60 -17.90
N PRO A 90 17.22 -30.76 -17.40
CA PRO A 90 16.93 -30.72 -15.97
C PRO A 90 16.47 -32.12 -15.53
N PRO A 91 16.99 -32.68 -14.43
CA PRO A 91 16.44 -33.91 -13.89
C PRO A 91 14.99 -33.65 -13.50
N THR A 92 14.09 -34.52 -13.97
CA THR A 92 12.70 -34.58 -13.52
C THR A 92 12.68 -35.09 -12.08
N THR A 93 13.05 -34.22 -11.14
CA THR A 93 13.07 -34.54 -9.72
C THR A 93 11.62 -34.60 -9.26
N LEU A 94 11.09 -35.83 -9.14
CA LEU A 94 9.88 -36.09 -8.37
C LEU A 94 10.04 -35.42 -7.01
N ILE A 95 9.22 -34.39 -6.74
CA ILE A 95 9.18 -33.73 -5.44
C ILE A 95 8.58 -34.73 -4.45
N GLN A 96 9.45 -35.51 -3.81
CA GLN A 96 9.07 -36.18 -2.57
C GLN A 96 8.83 -35.09 -1.52
N PRO A 97 7.76 -35.19 -0.70
CA PRO A 97 7.48 -34.21 0.32
C PRO A 97 8.62 -34.18 1.34
N ALA A 98 9.16 -32.99 1.60
CA ALA A 98 10.13 -32.81 2.67
C ALA A 98 9.52 -33.21 4.03
N PRO A 99 10.28 -33.85 4.93
CA PRO A 99 9.78 -34.27 6.24
C PRO A 99 9.34 -33.05 7.08
N ARG A 100 8.16 -33.13 7.69
CA ARG A 100 7.47 -32.04 8.41
C ARG A 100 7.99 -31.84 9.85
N ASP A 101 9.31 -31.78 10.01
CA ASP A 101 9.95 -31.73 11.33
C ASP A 101 10.44 -30.32 11.69
N TRP A 102 9.74 -29.65 12.61
CA TRP A 102 10.20 -28.41 13.24
C TRP A 102 10.73 -28.70 14.65
N ARG A 103 11.99 -28.35 14.91
CA ARG A 103 12.69 -28.68 16.17
C ARG A 103 13.31 -27.43 16.80
N MET A 104 13.26 -27.36 18.13
CA MET A 104 13.85 -26.28 18.92
C MET A 104 15.37 -26.41 18.97
N LEU A 105 16.10 -25.45 18.42
CA LEU A 105 17.55 -25.32 18.59
C LEU A 105 17.85 -24.35 19.74
N LYS A 106 18.34 -24.86 20.87
CA LYS A 106 18.96 -24.01 21.90
C LYS A 106 20.28 -23.45 21.38
N ARG A 107 20.50 -22.14 21.50
CA ARG A 107 21.86 -21.59 21.54
C ARG A 107 22.51 -22.05 22.85
N THR A 108 23.65 -22.75 22.76
CA THR A 108 24.54 -23.02 23.90
C THR A 108 25.89 -22.32 23.70
N PRO A 109 26.61 -21.96 24.77
CA PRO A 109 27.92 -21.31 24.68
C PRO A 109 29.02 -22.25 24.16
N SER A 110 30.20 -21.68 23.96
CA SER A 110 31.41 -22.33 23.44
C SER A 110 32.14 -23.23 24.46
N GLU A 111 32.95 -24.14 23.90
CA GLU A 111 34.08 -24.89 24.52
C GLU A 111 33.79 -26.04 25.51
N GLY A 112 33.94 -27.27 24.99
CA GLY A 112 34.99 -28.22 25.40
C GLY A 112 35.09 -28.75 26.84
N SER A 113 34.58 -29.98 27.07
CA SER A 113 35.26 -31.03 27.87
C SER A 113 34.57 -32.40 27.72
N ARG A 114 35.20 -33.49 28.18
CA ARG A 114 34.84 -34.90 27.89
C ARG A 114 34.00 -35.60 28.97
N GLU A 115 33.18 -36.55 28.52
CA GLU A 115 32.79 -37.85 29.14
C GLU A 115 32.31 -37.92 30.61
N LEU A 116 31.04 -38.33 30.82
CA LEU A 116 30.59 -39.63 31.44
C LEU A 116 29.03 -39.65 31.62
N PRO A 117 28.35 -40.77 31.98
CA PRO A 117 27.16 -41.18 31.21
C PRO A 117 25.82 -41.35 31.99
N GLN A 118 24.78 -41.61 31.19
CA GLN A 118 23.46 -42.21 31.50
C GLN A 118 22.43 -41.38 32.31
N VAL A 119 21.16 -41.73 32.05
CA VAL A 119 19.91 -41.18 32.63
C VAL A 119 19.54 -39.74 32.22
N PHE A 120 19.23 -39.57 30.93
CA PHE A 120 18.12 -38.71 30.51
C PHE A 120 17.46 -39.34 29.27
N GLU A 121 16.37 -40.10 29.49
CA GLU A 121 15.40 -40.31 28.42
C GLU A 121 14.73 -38.96 28.13
N ILE A 122 15.28 -38.25 27.15
CA ILE A 122 14.57 -37.13 26.55
C ILE A 122 13.37 -37.74 25.83
N LEU A 123 12.17 -37.51 26.37
CA LEU A 123 10.93 -37.67 25.62
C LEU A 123 11.01 -36.76 24.38
N ILE A 124 11.39 -37.35 23.25
CA ILE A 124 11.32 -36.71 21.93
C ILE A 124 9.85 -36.75 21.51
N THR A 125 9.04 -35.86 22.08
CA THR A 125 7.61 -35.81 21.79
C THR A 125 7.38 -35.34 20.36
N LYS A 126 6.77 -36.23 19.57
CA LYS A 126 6.41 -36.06 18.16
C LYS A 126 5.66 -34.73 17.87
N TYR A 127 6.02 -34.13 16.74
CA TYR A 127 5.23 -33.16 15.96
C TYR A 127 4.49 -32.05 16.73
N LEU A 128 5.20 -30.96 17.09
CA LEU A 128 4.53 -29.66 17.21
C LEU A 128 4.21 -29.14 15.81
N GLY A 129 2.94 -28.80 15.55
CA GLY A 129 2.54 -28.02 14.38
C GLY A 129 3.24 -26.65 14.34
N VAL A 130 3.35 -26.04 13.16
CA VAL A 130 4.06 -24.76 12.98
C VAL A 130 3.45 -23.69 13.87
N SER A 131 2.12 -23.64 13.99
CA SER A 131 1.41 -22.69 14.87
C SER A 131 1.76 -22.87 16.35
N ARG A 132 1.82 -24.13 16.85
CA ARG A 132 2.25 -24.41 18.23
C ARG A 132 3.69 -23.98 18.48
N CYS A 133 4.58 -24.29 17.53
CA CYS A 133 6.00 -23.91 17.62
C CYS A 133 6.14 -22.38 17.62
N SER A 134 5.44 -21.70 16.73
CA SER A 134 5.38 -20.23 16.63
C SER A 134 4.99 -19.60 17.97
N LEU A 135 3.79 -19.93 18.47
CA LEU A 135 3.24 -19.39 19.72
C LEU A 135 4.13 -19.64 20.95
N ILE A 136 4.76 -20.81 21.08
CA ILE A 136 5.55 -21.17 22.29
C ILE A 136 7.02 -20.70 22.19
N CYS A 137 7.64 -20.80 21.01
CA CYS A 137 9.08 -20.55 20.83
C CYS A 137 9.40 -19.09 20.51
N MET A 138 8.55 -18.43 19.71
CA MET A 138 8.77 -17.05 19.24
C MET A 138 7.71 -16.07 19.75
N GLY A 139 6.59 -16.57 20.29
CA GLY A 139 5.41 -15.76 20.56
C GLY A 139 4.54 -15.59 19.31
N PRO A 140 3.35 -14.97 19.44
CA PRO A 140 2.50 -14.69 18.30
C PRO A 140 3.24 -13.80 17.30
N GLN A 141 3.19 -14.17 16.02
CA GLN A 141 3.83 -13.42 14.93
C GLN A 141 2.92 -12.26 14.54
N LEU A 142 2.81 -11.28 15.44
CA LEU A 142 1.98 -10.09 15.27
C LEU A 142 2.54 -9.18 14.18
N TRP A 143 1.65 -8.61 13.38
CA TRP A 143 1.99 -7.61 12.37
C TRP A 143 0.84 -6.58 12.22
N PRO A 144 1.08 -5.28 12.50
CA PRO A 144 2.25 -4.72 13.15
C PRO A 144 2.51 -5.28 14.56
N TYR A 145 3.78 -5.31 14.95
CA TYR A 145 4.23 -5.62 16.30
C TYR A 145 3.80 -4.51 17.28
N PRO A 146 3.35 -4.85 18.51
CA PRO A 146 2.93 -3.82 19.46
C PRO A 146 4.04 -2.87 19.91
N THR A 147 3.73 -1.58 20.08
CA THR A 147 4.69 -0.57 20.59
C THR A 147 4.86 -0.59 22.11
N GLY A 148 3.81 -1.00 22.84
CA GLY A 148 3.82 -1.04 24.29
C GLY A 148 4.35 -2.38 24.83
N TYR A 149 4.12 -2.62 26.12
CA TYR A 149 4.56 -3.87 26.73
C TYR A 149 3.72 -5.05 26.24
N THR A 150 4.38 -6.18 26.00
CA THR A 150 3.75 -7.45 25.67
C THR A 150 4.18 -8.54 26.62
N LEU A 151 3.24 -9.31 27.15
CA LEU A 151 3.47 -10.47 28.01
C LEU A 151 2.80 -11.70 27.39
N TYR A 152 3.55 -12.79 27.25
CA TYR A 152 3.07 -14.02 26.63
C TYR A 152 3.40 -15.23 27.50
N SER A 153 2.39 -16.03 27.83
CA SER A 153 2.60 -17.33 28.46
C SER A 153 3.20 -18.34 27.49
N LYS A 154 3.83 -19.40 28.02
CA LYS A 154 4.38 -20.52 27.22
C LYS A 154 3.47 -21.76 27.21
N LYS A 155 2.22 -21.60 27.64
CA LYS A 155 1.19 -22.66 27.64
C LYS A 155 0.17 -22.33 26.55
N VAL A 156 -0.04 -23.29 25.65
CA VAL A 156 -1.09 -23.22 24.62
C VAL A 156 -2.34 -23.93 25.12
N ILE A 157 -3.50 -23.38 24.77
CA ILE A 157 -4.83 -23.94 25.01
C ILE A 157 -5.56 -24.16 23.68
N THR A 158 -6.52 -25.08 23.68
CA THR A 158 -7.36 -25.39 22.52
C THR A 158 -8.70 -24.69 22.64
N LEU A 159 -9.17 -24.13 21.53
CA LEU A 159 -10.44 -23.41 21.40
C LEU A 159 -11.31 -24.08 20.34
N ALA A 160 -12.60 -23.78 20.37
CA ALA A 160 -13.55 -24.09 19.29
C ALA A 160 -14.52 -22.91 19.10
N THR A 161 -14.78 -22.46 17.87
CA THR A 161 -15.68 -21.31 17.64
C THR A 161 -17.10 -21.55 18.16
N ARG A 162 -17.58 -22.80 18.12
CA ARG A 162 -18.86 -23.23 18.71
C ARG A 162 -18.96 -23.13 20.25
N LYS A 163 -17.85 -22.78 20.93
CA LYS A 163 -17.74 -22.58 22.39
C LYS A 163 -17.35 -21.14 22.73
N LEU A 164 -17.62 -20.22 21.82
CA LEU A 164 -17.60 -18.79 22.10
C LEU A 164 -18.97 -18.45 22.68
N ASP A 165 -19.06 -18.44 24.00
CA ASP A 165 -20.34 -18.44 24.72
C ASP A 165 -20.97 -17.04 24.70
N ASP A 166 -20.21 -16.00 25.06
CA ASP A 166 -20.69 -14.62 25.14
C ASP A 166 -19.66 -13.59 24.62
N VAL A 167 -20.15 -12.56 23.93
CA VAL A 167 -19.42 -11.31 23.67
C VAL A 167 -20.16 -10.15 24.33
N ILE A 168 -19.67 -9.73 25.50
CA ILE A 168 -20.24 -8.62 26.26
C ILE A 168 -19.65 -7.31 25.73
N GLN A 169 -20.50 -6.37 25.33
CA GLN A 169 -20.10 -5.07 24.81
C GLN A 169 -20.59 -3.94 25.73
N SER A 170 -19.69 -3.04 26.07
CA SER A 170 -19.99 -1.77 26.75
C SER A 170 -19.52 -0.62 25.87
N VAL A 171 -20.45 0.23 25.44
CA VAL A 171 -20.24 1.26 24.42
C VAL A 171 -20.84 2.62 24.83
N PRO A 172 -20.25 3.75 24.40
CA PRO A 172 -20.70 5.10 24.77
C PRO A 172 -21.84 5.63 23.89
N SER A 173 -22.15 4.98 22.76
CA SER A 173 -23.24 5.37 21.86
C SER A 173 -23.81 4.19 21.08
N GLU A 174 -25.04 4.34 20.57
CA GLU A 174 -25.67 3.36 19.68
C GLU A 174 -24.87 3.18 18.37
N ALA A 175 -24.36 4.27 17.80
CA ALA A 175 -23.56 4.23 16.56
C ALA A 175 -22.29 3.38 16.72
N VAL A 176 -21.60 3.51 17.86
CA VAL A 176 -20.46 2.64 18.20
C VAL A 176 -20.91 1.19 18.37
N GLY A 177 -22.05 0.94 19.03
CA GLY A 177 -22.60 -0.41 19.16
C GLY A 177 -22.93 -1.08 17.82
N GLN A 178 -23.53 -0.34 16.88
CA GLN A 178 -23.82 -0.85 15.53
C GLN A 178 -22.53 -1.24 14.79
N TYR A 179 -21.50 -0.37 14.80
CA TYR A 179 -20.20 -0.65 14.17
C TYR A 179 -19.46 -1.79 14.86
N LEU A 180 -19.50 -1.87 16.19
CA LEU A 180 -18.83 -2.92 16.95
C LEU A 180 -19.45 -4.30 16.69
N ASN A 181 -20.78 -4.39 16.60
CA ASN A 181 -21.47 -5.61 16.23
C ASN A 181 -21.03 -6.14 14.85
N GLU A 182 -20.95 -5.28 13.84
CA GLU A 182 -20.45 -5.65 12.50
C GLU A 182 -19.01 -6.18 12.55
N VAL A 183 -18.13 -5.54 13.32
CA VAL A 183 -16.73 -6.00 13.48
C VAL A 183 -16.63 -7.32 14.23
N VAL A 184 -17.42 -7.52 15.29
CA VAL A 184 -17.48 -8.79 16.02
C VAL A 184 -17.97 -9.91 15.09
N GLN A 185 -19.00 -9.69 14.28
CA GLN A 185 -19.45 -10.69 13.30
C GLN A 185 -18.39 -11.03 12.25
N LEU A 186 -17.63 -10.03 11.76
CA LEU A 186 -16.48 -10.27 10.87
C LEU A 186 -15.39 -11.09 11.57
N PHE A 187 -15.02 -10.74 12.80
CA PHE A 187 -14.04 -11.47 13.61
C PHE A 187 -14.45 -12.94 13.82
N LEU A 188 -15.69 -13.20 14.22
CA LEU A 188 -16.21 -14.55 14.43
C LEU A 188 -16.23 -15.38 13.14
N ARG A 189 -16.67 -14.78 12.03
CA ARG A 189 -16.67 -15.44 10.71
C ARG A 189 -15.25 -15.77 10.27
N ASP A 190 -14.30 -14.86 10.48
CA ASP A 190 -12.91 -15.07 10.09
C ASP A 190 -12.24 -16.15 10.96
N LEU A 191 -12.54 -16.24 12.27
CA LEU A 191 -12.14 -17.38 13.10
C LEU A 191 -12.76 -18.70 12.64
N ALA A 192 -14.06 -18.71 12.31
CA ALA A 192 -14.74 -19.90 11.79
C ALA A 192 -14.15 -20.35 10.45
N SER A 193 -13.66 -19.42 9.62
CA SER A 193 -12.98 -19.75 8.36
C SER A 193 -11.61 -20.42 8.54
N LEU A 194 -10.99 -20.28 9.72
CA LEU A 194 -9.74 -20.96 10.07
C LEU A 194 -9.97 -22.40 10.56
N GLU A 195 -11.15 -22.72 11.09
CA GLU A 195 -11.47 -24.08 11.55
C GLU A 195 -11.73 -25.03 10.38
N VAL A 196 -10.98 -26.13 10.32
CA VAL A 196 -11.19 -27.18 9.33
C VAL A 196 -12.01 -28.29 9.97
N ILE A 197 -13.32 -28.23 9.81
CA ILE A 197 -14.24 -29.31 10.21
C ILE A 197 -14.07 -30.49 9.24
N THR A 198 -13.13 -31.38 9.52
CA THR A 198 -13.01 -32.65 8.79
C THR A 198 -13.91 -33.70 9.42
N ASP A 199 -15.07 -33.94 8.82
CA ASP A 199 -15.83 -35.16 9.06
C ASP A 199 -15.01 -36.37 8.58
N GLY A 200 -14.45 -37.15 9.52
CA GLY A 200 -13.87 -38.47 9.23
C GLY A 200 -12.36 -38.63 9.39
N HIS A 201 -11.60 -37.62 9.83
CA HIS A 201 -10.23 -37.86 10.32
C HIS A 201 -10.22 -38.02 11.85
N SER A 202 -9.95 -39.26 12.27
CA SER A 202 -9.68 -39.62 13.68
C SER A 202 -8.38 -38.99 14.16
N TYR A 203 -8.41 -37.71 14.50
CA TYR A 203 -7.33 -37.07 15.25
C TYR A 203 -7.13 -37.78 16.59
N ASP A 204 -5.86 -37.90 16.98
CA ASP A 204 -5.40 -38.77 18.07
C ASP A 204 -6.10 -38.43 19.41
N SER A 205 -6.40 -39.45 20.22
CA SER A 205 -7.32 -39.34 21.39
C SER A 205 -6.80 -38.46 22.54
N ASN A 206 -5.57 -37.95 22.43
CA ASN A 206 -4.97 -36.97 23.34
C ASN A 206 -5.31 -35.51 22.98
N THR A 207 -6.49 -35.23 22.44
CA THR A 207 -6.94 -33.84 22.25
C THR A 207 -7.17 -33.17 23.61
N LEU A 208 -6.40 -32.11 23.89
CA LEU A 208 -6.66 -31.20 25.00
C LEU A 208 -8.13 -30.75 25.00
N PRO A 209 -8.75 -30.56 26.18
CA PRO A 209 -10.11 -30.05 26.26
C PRO A 209 -10.20 -28.70 25.56
N GLU A 210 -11.31 -28.48 24.87
CA GLU A 210 -11.64 -27.18 24.27
C GLU A 210 -12.20 -26.29 25.36
N LEU A 211 -11.53 -25.18 25.65
CA LEU A 211 -12.01 -24.19 26.60
C LEU A 211 -13.09 -23.32 25.95
N ASN A 212 -14.02 -22.82 26.75
CA ASN A 212 -14.98 -21.83 26.30
C ASN A 212 -14.29 -20.45 26.27
N MET A 213 -14.67 -19.58 25.32
CA MET A 213 -14.13 -18.22 25.19
C MET A 213 -15.21 -17.19 25.55
N PHE A 214 -14.86 -16.27 26.45
CA PHE A 214 -15.67 -15.12 26.83
C PHE A 214 -14.93 -13.84 26.43
N VAL A 215 -15.59 -12.96 25.67
CA VAL A 215 -14.96 -11.73 25.16
C VAL A 215 -15.69 -10.50 25.71
N ASN A 216 -15.03 -9.78 26.62
CA ASN A 216 -15.50 -8.52 27.17
C ASN A 216 -14.86 -7.36 26.40
N ILE A 217 -15.67 -6.55 25.72
CA ILE A 217 -15.23 -5.41 24.93
C ILE A 217 -15.78 -4.12 25.54
N HIS A 218 -14.89 -3.17 25.82
CA HIS A 218 -15.25 -1.87 26.36
C HIS A 218 -14.69 -0.72 25.50
N VAL A 219 -15.59 0.10 24.96
CA VAL A 219 -15.24 1.41 24.40
C VAL A 219 -15.56 2.45 25.47
N GLU A 220 -14.55 3.19 25.93
CA GLU A 220 -14.67 3.98 27.17
C GLU A 220 -15.39 5.33 26.97
N SER A 221 -15.09 6.06 25.88
CA SER A 221 -15.47 7.49 25.82
C SER A 221 -15.80 8.09 24.46
N ASP A 222 -15.22 7.65 23.33
CA ASP A 222 -15.51 8.25 22.02
C ASP A 222 -16.88 7.79 21.47
N PRO A 223 -17.90 8.67 21.34
CA PRO A 223 -19.24 8.30 20.90
C PRO A 223 -19.37 8.14 19.37
N GLU A 224 -18.32 8.43 18.60
CA GLU A 224 -18.32 8.39 17.13
C GLU A 224 -17.39 7.27 16.63
N PRO A 225 -17.89 6.25 15.92
CA PRO A 225 -17.04 5.20 15.37
C PRO A 225 -16.18 5.65 14.18
N ARG A 226 -16.49 6.78 13.52
CA ARG A 226 -15.70 7.29 12.39
C ARG A 226 -14.31 7.78 12.84
N LEU A 227 -13.28 7.25 12.17
CA LEU A 227 -11.90 7.69 12.34
C LEU A 227 -11.72 9.18 11.99
N ARG A 228 -11.14 9.94 12.92
CA ARG A 228 -10.69 11.34 12.77
C ARG A 228 -9.21 11.46 13.15
N LEU A 229 -8.55 12.55 12.77
CA LEU A 229 -7.15 12.86 13.11
C LEU A 229 -6.85 12.77 14.61
N ASN A 230 -7.85 13.09 15.43
CA ASN A 230 -7.78 13.08 16.90
C ASN A 230 -8.52 11.90 17.55
N THR A 231 -8.87 10.86 16.78
CA THR A 231 -9.33 9.59 17.35
C THR A 231 -8.11 8.84 17.90
N GLU A 232 -8.16 8.45 19.17
CA GLU A 232 -7.07 7.68 19.78
C GLU A 232 -7.23 6.19 19.45
N GLU A 233 -6.18 5.61 18.87
CA GLU A 233 -6.16 4.24 18.34
C GLU A 233 -5.46 3.24 19.28
N ALA A 234 -5.07 3.68 20.48
CA ALA A 234 -4.45 2.84 21.51
C ALA A 234 -5.45 1.84 22.11
N TYR A 235 -4.99 0.65 22.49
CA TYR A 235 -5.82 -0.37 23.12
C TYR A 235 -5.05 -1.24 24.13
N HIS A 236 -5.79 -1.83 25.07
CA HIS A 236 -5.30 -2.83 26.00
C HIS A 236 -6.06 -4.14 25.79
N LEU A 237 -5.33 -5.21 25.47
CA LEU A 237 -5.86 -6.56 25.30
C LEU A 237 -5.25 -7.47 26.37
N LYS A 238 -6.10 -8.11 27.18
CA LYS A 238 -5.68 -9.04 28.23
C LYS A 238 -6.44 -10.36 28.10
N MET A 239 -5.69 -11.46 28.08
CA MET A 239 -6.18 -12.82 27.98
C MET A 239 -5.69 -13.60 29.20
N TYR A 240 -6.58 -14.35 29.86
CA TYR A 240 -6.19 -15.25 30.94
C TYR A 240 -7.15 -16.44 31.06
N THR A 241 -6.65 -17.55 31.61
CA THR A 241 -7.46 -18.76 31.86
C THR A 241 -7.96 -18.77 33.30
N LEU A 242 -9.25 -18.98 33.50
CA LEU A 242 -9.90 -19.18 34.80
C LEU A 242 -10.88 -20.36 34.67
N ASP A 243 -10.80 -21.34 35.57
CA ASP A 243 -11.75 -22.47 35.69
C ASP A 243 -12.15 -23.12 34.33
N ASP A 244 -11.14 -23.45 33.51
CA ASP A 244 -11.25 -24.01 32.15
C ASP A 244 -12.01 -23.14 31.12
N GLN A 245 -12.04 -21.83 31.36
CA GLN A 245 -12.52 -20.80 30.45
C GLN A 245 -11.40 -19.82 30.09
N LEU A 246 -11.39 -19.33 28.85
CA LEU A 246 -10.53 -18.24 28.40
C LEU A 246 -11.30 -16.91 28.50
N MET A 247 -10.85 -16.06 29.41
CA MET A 247 -11.33 -14.68 29.54
C MET A 247 -10.50 -13.78 28.64
N VAL A 248 -11.16 -13.02 27.76
CA VAL A 248 -10.55 -12.00 26.91
C VAL A 248 -11.17 -10.65 27.25
N ASN A 249 -10.37 -9.74 27.81
CA ASN A 249 -10.79 -8.36 28.09
C ASN A 249 -10.07 -7.44 27.10
N LEU A 250 -10.83 -6.61 26.39
CA LEU A 250 -10.33 -5.66 25.41
C LEU A 250 -10.94 -4.28 25.66
N SER A 251 -10.10 -3.28 25.91
CA SER A 251 -10.53 -1.91 26.15
C SER A 251 -9.79 -0.88 25.29
N SER A 252 -10.49 0.21 24.95
CA SER A 252 -9.91 1.41 24.35
C SER A 252 -10.84 2.60 24.57
N SER A 253 -10.26 3.80 24.56
CA SER A 253 -11.03 5.06 24.47
C SER A 253 -11.96 5.14 23.25
N SER A 254 -11.65 4.46 22.14
CA SER A 254 -12.41 4.54 20.88
C SER A 254 -12.72 3.18 20.24
N PHE A 255 -13.73 3.17 19.36
CA PHE A 255 -14.03 2.04 18.47
C PHE A 255 -12.81 1.62 17.63
N CYS A 256 -12.04 2.57 17.10
CA CYS A 256 -10.89 2.26 16.25
C CYS A 256 -9.81 1.49 17.00
N GLY A 257 -9.52 1.87 18.26
CA GLY A 257 -8.58 1.13 19.11
C GLY A 257 -9.07 -0.28 19.44
N VAL A 258 -10.34 -0.45 19.85
CA VAL A 258 -10.94 -1.78 20.01
C VAL A 258 -10.80 -2.62 18.73
N ARG A 259 -11.07 -2.04 17.56
CA ARG A 259 -10.96 -2.75 16.29
C ARG A 259 -9.53 -3.17 15.95
N HIS A 260 -8.52 -2.39 16.34
CA HIS A 260 -7.11 -2.79 16.25
C HIS A 260 -6.77 -3.94 17.21
N GLY A 261 -7.32 -3.92 18.42
CA GLY A 261 -7.16 -5.01 19.39
C GLY A 261 -7.83 -6.31 18.98
N LEU A 262 -8.98 -6.27 18.30
CA LEU A 262 -9.62 -7.45 17.70
C LEU A 262 -8.76 -8.06 16.58
N GLU A 263 -8.10 -7.25 15.74
CA GLU A 263 -7.14 -7.77 14.75
C GLU A 263 -5.94 -8.44 15.44
N THR A 264 -5.37 -7.82 16.48
CA THR A 264 -4.28 -8.43 17.26
C THR A 264 -4.71 -9.74 17.89
N LEU A 265 -5.89 -9.81 18.53
CA LEU A 265 -6.48 -11.03 19.07
C LEU A 265 -6.64 -12.11 17.99
N ARG A 266 -7.13 -11.74 16.80
CA ARG A 266 -7.28 -12.64 15.65
C ARG A 266 -5.94 -13.21 15.19
N GLN A 267 -4.84 -12.46 15.26
CA GLN A 267 -3.50 -12.96 14.92
C GLN A 267 -2.90 -13.89 16.00
N MET A 268 -3.37 -13.78 17.25
CA MET A 268 -3.00 -14.66 18.37
C MET A 268 -3.74 -16.00 18.38
N ILE A 269 -4.84 -16.12 17.63
CA ILE A 269 -5.62 -17.36 17.47
C ILE A 269 -5.22 -18.00 16.14
N GLN A 270 -4.71 -19.23 16.18
CA GLN A 270 -4.13 -19.91 15.02
C GLN A 270 -4.73 -21.30 14.85
N LEU A 271 -4.85 -21.77 13.61
CA LEU A 271 -5.16 -23.17 13.32
C LEU A 271 -3.96 -24.06 13.68
N ASP A 272 -4.18 -25.06 14.51
CA ASP A 272 -3.22 -26.12 14.78
C ASP A 272 -3.27 -27.18 13.68
N GLN A 273 -2.28 -27.18 12.78
CA GLN A 273 -2.26 -28.06 11.62
C GLN A 273 -2.17 -29.56 11.98
N SER A 274 -1.83 -29.91 13.24
CA SER A 274 -1.79 -31.30 13.69
C SER A 274 -3.12 -31.82 14.25
N THR A 275 -4.04 -30.93 14.62
CA THR A 275 -5.34 -31.31 15.24
C THR A 275 -6.57 -30.77 14.53
N GLY A 276 -6.42 -29.83 13.60
CA GLY A 276 -7.53 -29.17 12.90
C GLY A 276 -8.30 -28.14 13.76
N LYS A 277 -7.89 -27.92 15.02
CA LYS A 277 -8.56 -27.04 15.99
C LYS A 277 -7.87 -25.68 16.12
N LEU A 278 -8.58 -24.68 16.62
CA LEU A 278 -7.96 -23.41 17.01
C LEU A 278 -7.13 -23.57 18.28
N ILE A 279 -6.03 -22.82 18.34
CA ILE A 279 -5.15 -22.72 19.50
C ILE A 279 -4.77 -21.27 19.77
N THR A 280 -4.54 -20.94 21.03
CA THR A 280 -3.96 -19.67 21.47
C THR A 280 -3.20 -19.82 22.78
N LEU A 281 -2.68 -18.72 23.34
CA LEU A 281 -1.96 -18.70 24.62
C LEU A 281 -2.93 -18.70 25.80
N SER A 282 -2.60 -19.42 26.87
CA SER A 282 -3.42 -19.49 28.09
C SER A 282 -3.52 -18.14 28.82
N ASN A 283 -2.46 -17.34 28.73
CA ASN A 283 -2.43 -15.96 29.19
C ASN A 283 -1.61 -15.10 28.21
N ALA A 284 -2.08 -13.87 27.99
CA ALA A 284 -1.35 -12.84 27.27
C ALA A 284 -1.80 -11.44 27.72
N GLU A 285 -0.93 -10.45 27.57
CA GLU A 285 -1.29 -9.04 27.79
C GLU A 285 -0.54 -8.19 26.77
N VAL A 286 -1.25 -7.31 26.09
CA VAL A 286 -0.74 -6.42 25.04
C VAL A 286 -1.29 -5.03 25.29
N ASN A 287 -0.40 -4.08 25.52
CA ASN A 287 -0.71 -2.65 25.44
C ASN A 287 -0.07 -2.12 24.16
N ASP A 288 -0.82 -1.38 23.33
CA ASP A 288 -0.38 -1.03 21.98
C ASP A 288 -0.98 0.31 21.53
N THR A 289 -0.22 1.07 20.74
CA THR A 289 -0.63 2.35 20.16
C THR A 289 0.19 2.64 18.89
N PRO A 290 -0.38 3.24 17.83
CA PRO A 290 0.40 3.62 16.67
C PRO A 290 1.33 4.80 16.96
N SER A 291 2.55 4.75 16.42
CA SER A 291 3.52 5.86 16.40
C SER A 291 3.05 7.04 15.55
N TYR A 292 2.28 6.79 14.48
CA TYR A 292 1.77 7.83 13.59
C TYR A 292 0.25 7.76 13.37
N ARG A 293 -0.39 8.93 13.36
CA ARG A 293 -1.85 9.08 13.20
C ARG A 293 -2.32 8.92 11.75
N TYR A 294 -1.50 9.29 10.77
CA TYR A 294 -1.79 9.09 9.34
C TYR A 294 -1.04 7.87 8.80
N ARG A 295 -1.77 6.79 8.46
CA ARG A 295 -1.20 5.53 7.96
C ARG A 295 -1.90 5.12 6.67
N GLY A 296 -1.38 5.65 5.56
CA GLY A 296 -2.04 5.67 4.27
C GLY A 296 -1.70 4.53 3.31
N LEU A 297 -2.63 4.26 2.41
CA LEU A 297 -2.39 3.61 1.12
C LEU A 297 -3.12 4.40 0.02
N MET A 298 -2.37 4.96 -0.93
CA MET A 298 -2.94 5.60 -2.11
C MET A 298 -3.13 4.60 -3.25
N VAL A 299 -4.33 4.57 -3.83
CA VAL A 299 -4.60 3.88 -5.10
C VAL A 299 -5.20 4.88 -6.09
N ASP A 300 -4.50 5.00 -7.23
CA ASP A 300 -4.97 5.68 -8.42
C ASP A 300 -5.98 4.80 -9.18
N THR A 301 -7.17 5.33 -9.45
CA THR A 301 -8.18 4.66 -10.29
C THR A 301 -8.51 5.40 -11.57
N ALA A 302 -7.69 6.39 -11.92
CA ALA A 302 -7.88 7.24 -13.09
C ALA A 302 -7.05 6.79 -14.29
N ARG A 303 -5.83 6.27 -14.07
CA ARG A 303 -4.94 5.73 -15.12
C ARG A 303 -5.43 4.38 -15.63
N ASN A 304 -6.01 3.58 -14.73
CA ASN A 304 -6.80 2.39 -15.02
C ASN A 304 -7.92 2.28 -13.99
N TYR A 305 -9.11 1.86 -14.43
CA TYR A 305 -10.22 1.60 -13.51
C TYR A 305 -9.96 0.34 -12.67
N ILE A 306 -10.30 0.42 -11.39
CA ILE A 306 -10.22 -0.68 -10.43
C ILE A 306 -11.63 -1.00 -9.92
N SER A 307 -12.09 -2.25 -10.03
CA SER A 307 -13.46 -2.57 -9.62
C SER A 307 -13.70 -2.32 -8.12
N VAL A 308 -14.92 -1.90 -7.78
CA VAL A 308 -15.34 -1.68 -6.37
C VAL A 308 -15.06 -2.90 -5.48
N PRO A 309 -15.33 -4.16 -5.90
CA PRO A 309 -14.88 -5.36 -5.15
C PRO A 309 -13.37 -5.47 -4.91
N ASP A 310 -12.52 -5.04 -5.84
CA ASP A 310 -11.06 -5.06 -5.66
C ASP A 310 -10.58 -3.96 -4.70
N LEU A 311 -11.23 -2.79 -4.72
CA LEU A 311 -11.01 -1.73 -3.73
C LEU A 311 -11.45 -2.22 -2.34
N MET A 312 -12.62 -2.85 -2.23
CA MET A 312 -13.12 -3.45 -0.98
C MET A 312 -12.15 -4.49 -0.42
N ARG A 313 -11.60 -5.37 -1.27
CA ARG A 313 -10.58 -6.36 -0.87
C ARG A 313 -9.26 -5.70 -0.44
N THR A 314 -8.91 -4.56 -1.05
CA THR A 314 -7.73 -3.78 -0.65
C THR A 314 -7.93 -3.18 0.74
N ILE A 315 -9.11 -2.64 1.03
CA ILE A 315 -9.49 -2.10 2.34
C ILE A 315 -9.57 -3.21 3.40
N ASP A 316 -10.03 -4.42 3.06
CA ASP A 316 -9.94 -5.60 3.93
C ASP A 316 -8.49 -5.87 4.35
N ALA A 317 -7.56 -5.90 3.39
CA ALA A 317 -6.14 -6.16 3.65
C ALA A 317 -5.42 -4.99 4.37
N MET A 318 -5.85 -3.74 4.18
CA MET A 318 -5.39 -2.60 4.97
C MET A 318 -5.72 -2.76 6.46
N ALA A 319 -6.93 -3.27 6.75
CA ALA A 319 -7.43 -3.42 8.10
C ALA A 319 -6.64 -4.46 8.91
N THR A 320 -6.16 -5.53 8.27
CA THR A 320 -5.38 -6.58 8.95
C THR A 320 -3.98 -6.13 9.35
N VAL A 321 -3.44 -5.11 8.69
CA VAL A 321 -2.14 -4.49 9.03
C VAL A 321 -2.28 -3.11 9.69
N LYS A 322 -3.49 -2.74 10.14
CA LYS A 322 -3.78 -1.50 10.88
C LYS A 322 -3.44 -0.18 10.13
N LEU A 323 -3.40 -0.19 8.79
CA LEU A 323 -3.50 1.03 7.99
C LEU A 323 -4.90 1.65 8.17
N ASN A 324 -5.00 2.98 8.14
CA ASN A 324 -6.21 3.71 8.57
C ASN A 324 -6.70 4.77 7.56
N THR A 325 -5.97 5.02 6.47
CA THR A 325 -6.39 5.98 5.44
C THR A 325 -6.27 5.37 4.05
N PHE A 326 -7.40 5.22 3.36
CA PHE A 326 -7.44 4.85 1.95
C PHE A 326 -7.51 6.13 1.12
N HIS A 327 -6.38 6.51 0.52
CA HIS A 327 -6.27 7.69 -0.32
C HIS A 327 -6.62 7.32 -1.76
N TRP A 328 -7.81 7.73 -2.19
CA TRP A 328 -8.37 7.38 -3.47
C TRP A 328 -8.17 8.51 -4.47
N ARG A 329 -7.08 8.47 -5.24
CA ARG A 329 -6.88 9.39 -6.38
C ARG A 329 -7.81 8.97 -7.51
N ILE A 330 -8.97 9.61 -7.56
CA ILE A 330 -10.08 9.15 -8.40
C ILE A 330 -9.99 9.68 -9.82
N SER A 331 -9.35 10.84 -10.04
CA SER A 331 -9.22 11.47 -11.36
C SER A 331 -7.78 11.82 -11.74
N ASP A 332 -7.53 11.91 -13.05
CA ASP A 332 -6.26 12.38 -13.61
C ASP A 332 -6.44 12.83 -15.07
N VAL A 333 -5.36 13.01 -15.83
CA VAL A 333 -5.39 13.43 -17.24
C VAL A 333 -6.13 12.45 -18.14
N THR A 334 -6.16 11.17 -17.75
CA THR A 334 -6.72 10.06 -18.53
C THR A 334 -8.22 9.91 -18.34
N SER A 335 -8.74 10.00 -17.11
CA SER A 335 -10.15 9.80 -16.82
C SER A 335 -10.68 10.47 -15.55
N PHE A 336 -12.01 10.57 -15.47
CA PHE A 336 -12.79 10.96 -14.29
C PHE A 336 -13.99 9.99 -14.17
N PRO A 337 -13.82 8.86 -13.44
CA PRO A 337 -14.82 7.81 -13.32
C PRO A 337 -15.87 8.09 -12.23
N LEU A 338 -15.68 9.09 -11.36
CA LEU A 338 -16.68 9.45 -10.34
C LEU A 338 -17.91 10.11 -10.98
N LEU A 339 -19.09 9.52 -10.80
CA LEU A 339 -20.33 10.05 -11.33
C LEU A 339 -20.90 11.14 -10.41
N LEU A 340 -20.79 12.39 -10.85
CA LEU A 340 -21.40 13.57 -10.22
C LEU A 340 -22.55 14.09 -11.12
N PRO A 341 -23.83 13.80 -10.82
CA PRO A 341 -24.99 14.28 -11.59
C PRO A 341 -25.06 15.81 -11.73
N GLU A 342 -24.46 16.54 -10.79
CA GLU A 342 -24.39 18.00 -10.76
C GLU A 342 -23.38 18.56 -11.78
N LEU A 343 -22.46 17.72 -12.27
CA LEU A 343 -21.38 18.04 -13.21
C LEU A 343 -21.25 16.94 -14.29
N PRO A 344 -22.31 16.69 -15.09
CA PRO A 344 -22.36 15.55 -16.01
C PRO A 344 -21.22 15.56 -17.05
N GLN A 345 -20.71 16.74 -17.42
CA GLN A 345 -19.66 16.90 -18.41
C GLN A 345 -18.34 16.22 -17.99
N LEU A 346 -18.03 16.17 -16.68
CA LEU A 346 -16.83 15.48 -16.17
C LEU A 346 -16.88 13.99 -16.50
N PHE A 347 -18.05 13.36 -16.36
CA PHE A 347 -18.28 11.97 -16.70
C PHE A 347 -18.37 11.77 -18.22
N GLU A 348 -19.19 12.56 -18.92
CA GLU A 348 -19.43 12.42 -20.36
C GLU A 348 -18.16 12.50 -21.20
N TYR A 349 -17.24 13.41 -20.84
CA TYR A 349 -15.96 13.57 -21.51
C TYR A 349 -14.88 12.70 -20.87
N GLY A 350 -14.93 12.48 -19.55
CA GLY A 350 -13.84 11.87 -18.78
C GLY A 350 -13.89 10.36 -18.58
N ALA A 351 -15.03 9.67 -18.70
CA ALA A 351 -15.07 8.23 -18.47
C ALA A 351 -14.44 7.42 -19.62
N TYR A 352 -13.86 6.26 -19.27
CA TYR A 352 -13.41 5.28 -20.28
C TYR A 352 -14.59 4.73 -21.08
N ASP A 353 -15.65 4.33 -20.38
CA ASP A 353 -16.92 3.83 -20.90
C ASP A 353 -18.04 4.17 -19.91
N ARG A 354 -19.29 4.19 -20.35
CA ARG A 354 -20.45 4.50 -19.49
C ARG A 354 -20.68 3.48 -18.37
N ALA A 355 -20.20 2.26 -18.52
CA ALA A 355 -20.25 1.22 -17.47
C ALA A 355 -19.02 1.22 -16.53
N ILE A 356 -18.01 2.06 -16.81
CA ILE A 356 -16.76 2.12 -16.05
C ILE A 356 -16.77 3.40 -15.20
N VAL A 357 -17.55 3.35 -14.12
CA VAL A 357 -17.83 4.47 -13.21
C VAL A 357 -17.88 4.04 -11.75
N TYR A 358 -17.72 5.01 -10.86
CA TYR A 358 -18.09 4.92 -9.45
C TYR A 358 -19.32 5.80 -9.21
N THR A 359 -20.45 5.20 -8.89
CA THR A 359 -21.65 5.95 -8.49
C THR A 359 -21.52 6.48 -7.06
N LYS A 360 -22.37 7.44 -6.67
CA LYS A 360 -22.45 7.88 -5.26
C LYS A 360 -22.73 6.71 -4.30
N GLU A 361 -23.40 5.66 -4.76
CA GLU A 361 -23.70 4.47 -3.95
C GLU A 361 -22.52 3.50 -3.83
N ASP A 362 -21.73 3.33 -4.90
CA ASP A 362 -20.45 2.60 -4.83
C ASP A 362 -19.51 3.23 -3.80
N VAL A 363 -19.41 4.56 -3.81
CA VAL A 363 -18.59 5.31 -2.86
C VAL A 363 -19.13 5.15 -1.43
N ARG A 364 -20.44 5.29 -1.20
CA ARG A 364 -21.04 5.07 0.14
C ARG A 364 -20.80 3.64 0.66
N THR A 365 -20.96 2.64 -0.20
CA THR A 365 -20.73 1.24 0.17
C THR A 365 -19.26 0.98 0.52
N LEU A 366 -18.33 1.59 -0.23
CA LEU A 366 -16.89 1.52 0.07
C LEU A 366 -16.56 2.25 1.38
N VAL A 367 -17.11 3.44 1.60
CA VAL A 367 -16.97 4.25 2.82
C VAL A 367 -17.50 3.51 4.05
N TYR A 368 -18.67 2.87 3.95
CA TYR A 368 -19.22 2.05 5.04
C TYR A 368 -18.29 0.87 5.38
N ARG A 369 -17.84 0.12 4.36
CA ARG A 369 -16.93 -1.02 4.54
C ARG A 369 -15.60 -0.59 5.18
N ALA A 370 -15.09 0.58 4.79
CA ALA A 370 -13.90 1.20 5.37
C ALA A 370 -14.13 1.67 6.82
N GLY A 371 -15.28 2.30 7.09
CA GLY A 371 -15.67 2.80 8.41
C GLY A 371 -15.68 1.70 9.46
N ILE A 372 -16.34 0.56 9.20
CA ILE A 372 -16.31 -0.60 10.11
C ILE A 372 -14.90 -1.22 10.23
N ARG A 373 -13.96 -0.90 9.33
CA ARG A 373 -12.54 -1.29 9.43
C ARG A 373 -11.65 -0.23 10.08
N GLY A 374 -12.21 0.86 10.61
CA GLY A 374 -11.44 1.98 11.16
C GLY A 374 -10.58 2.67 10.10
N ILE A 375 -11.02 2.67 8.85
CA ILE A 375 -10.33 3.27 7.70
C ILE A 375 -11.19 4.43 7.17
N ARG A 376 -10.59 5.62 7.03
CA ARG A 376 -11.21 6.74 6.30
C ARG A 376 -10.95 6.61 4.80
N VAL A 377 -11.89 7.07 3.98
CA VAL A 377 -11.73 7.16 2.51
C VAL A 377 -11.49 8.63 2.14
N LEU A 378 -10.25 8.96 1.80
CA LEU A 378 -9.82 10.31 1.41
C LEU A 378 -9.76 10.39 -0.12
N ILE A 379 -10.74 11.01 -0.77
CA ILE A 379 -10.76 11.15 -2.23
C ILE A 379 -9.93 12.36 -2.67
N GLU A 380 -9.04 12.15 -3.64
CA GLU A 380 -8.28 13.19 -4.33
C GLU A 380 -8.79 13.36 -5.77
N VAL A 381 -8.98 14.62 -6.18
CA VAL A 381 -9.25 15.02 -7.57
C VAL A 381 -8.07 15.85 -8.08
N ALA A 382 -7.41 15.35 -9.13
CA ALA A 382 -6.33 16.02 -9.83
C ALA A 382 -6.83 17.31 -10.53
N ALA A 383 -6.60 18.45 -9.88
CA ALA A 383 -6.89 19.79 -10.39
C ALA A 383 -6.03 20.84 -9.66
N PRO A 384 -5.80 22.04 -10.23
CA PRO A 384 -6.12 22.48 -11.59
C PRO A 384 -5.16 21.97 -12.69
N GLY A 385 -4.13 21.18 -12.38
CA GLY A 385 -3.20 20.68 -13.40
C GLY A 385 -2.26 19.55 -12.91
N PRO A 386 -1.68 18.75 -13.82
CA PRO A 386 -2.15 18.58 -15.19
C PRO A 386 -3.54 17.94 -15.18
N VAL A 387 -4.44 18.46 -16.01
CA VAL A 387 -5.72 17.82 -16.31
C VAL A 387 -5.66 17.25 -17.72
N GLY A 388 -6.76 16.71 -18.22
CA GLY A 388 -6.79 16.15 -19.57
C GLY A 388 -8.22 15.90 -20.05
N ARG A 389 -8.46 14.71 -20.61
CA ARG A 389 -9.71 14.34 -21.26
C ARG A 389 -10.98 14.76 -20.48
N PRO A 390 -11.09 14.59 -19.14
CA PRO A 390 -12.30 14.95 -18.38
C PRO A 390 -12.69 16.43 -18.39
N TRP A 391 -11.75 17.32 -18.72
CA TRP A 391 -11.94 18.77 -18.69
C TRP A 391 -12.00 19.40 -20.08
N SER A 392 -11.92 18.59 -21.14
CA SER A 392 -11.88 19.03 -22.54
C SER A 392 -13.13 19.77 -23.04
N TRP A 393 -14.24 19.71 -22.30
CA TRP A 393 -15.45 20.50 -22.55
C TRP A 393 -15.36 21.95 -22.05
N SER A 394 -14.42 22.25 -21.15
CA SER A 394 -14.30 23.58 -20.56
C SER A 394 -13.42 24.48 -21.43
N PRO A 395 -13.89 25.67 -21.84
CA PRO A 395 -13.07 26.65 -22.57
C PRO A 395 -11.94 27.21 -21.69
N ASP A 396 -12.02 27.00 -20.37
CA ASP A 396 -10.99 27.38 -19.41
C ASP A 396 -9.94 26.28 -19.20
N ALA A 397 -10.10 25.10 -19.80
CA ALA A 397 -9.06 24.08 -19.88
C ALA A 397 -8.16 24.37 -21.09
N THR A 398 -6.94 24.88 -20.85
CA THR A 398 -6.00 25.31 -21.91
C THR A 398 -4.63 24.68 -21.75
N CYS A 399 -3.88 24.58 -22.85
CA CYS A 399 -2.47 24.20 -22.80
C CYS A 399 -1.58 25.45 -22.77
N PRO A 400 -0.55 25.51 -21.90
CA PRO A 400 0.48 26.54 -21.94
C PRO A 400 1.13 26.61 -23.33
N VAL A 401 1.20 27.81 -23.91
CA VAL A 401 1.79 28.02 -25.23
C VAL A 401 3.30 27.77 -25.17
N TYR A 402 3.82 27.00 -26.13
CA TYR A 402 5.25 26.76 -26.28
C TYR A 402 5.98 28.07 -26.61
N ASN A 403 7.08 28.35 -25.91
CA ASN A 403 7.96 29.49 -26.19
C ASN A 403 9.36 29.01 -26.61
N GLU A 404 10.10 29.87 -27.31
CA GLU A 404 11.43 29.56 -27.84
C GLU A 404 12.48 29.26 -26.76
N ASN A 405 12.21 29.67 -25.51
CA ASN A 405 13.05 29.41 -24.34
C ASN A 405 12.82 28.03 -23.69
N TYR A 406 12.11 27.11 -24.36
CA TYR A 406 11.87 25.72 -23.92
C TYR A 406 11.19 25.56 -22.54
N THR A 407 10.54 26.59 -21.98
CA THR A 407 10.06 26.53 -20.58
C THR A 407 8.87 25.58 -20.38
N CYS A 408 8.09 25.30 -21.42
CA CYS A 408 6.92 24.42 -21.37
C CYS A 408 7.02 23.28 -22.40
N ALA A 409 7.89 22.31 -22.15
CA ALA A 409 7.97 21.08 -22.93
C ALA A 409 7.42 19.88 -22.14
N ASN A 410 6.10 19.64 -22.19
CA ASN A 410 5.53 18.37 -21.72
C ASN A 410 4.21 18.00 -22.43
N VAL A 411 3.97 16.69 -22.55
CA VAL A 411 2.93 16.02 -23.36
C VAL A 411 1.53 16.07 -22.72
N LEU A 412 1.45 16.33 -21.42
CA LEU A 412 0.21 16.47 -20.65
C LEU A 412 -0.06 17.95 -20.36
N CYS A 413 -0.30 18.72 -21.42
CA CYS A 413 -0.27 20.18 -21.34
C CYS A 413 -1.51 20.82 -20.72
N LEU A 414 -2.65 20.14 -20.62
CA LEU A 414 -3.91 20.78 -20.25
C LEU A 414 -3.91 21.19 -18.77
N ARG A 415 -4.28 22.44 -18.49
CA ARG A 415 -4.52 22.99 -17.14
C ARG A 415 -5.84 23.73 -17.11
N LEU A 416 -6.41 23.92 -15.93
CA LEU A 416 -7.52 24.84 -15.72
C LEU A 416 -6.98 26.26 -15.49
N ASN A 417 -7.54 27.25 -16.18
CA ASN A 417 -7.29 28.66 -15.93
C ASN A 417 -7.99 29.08 -14.63
N MET A 418 -7.39 29.98 -13.85
CA MET A 418 -7.85 30.29 -12.49
C MET A 418 -9.02 31.29 -12.42
N LYS A 419 -10.08 31.02 -13.20
CA LYS A 419 -11.33 31.79 -13.26
C LYS A 419 -12.37 31.31 -12.25
N HIS A 420 -13.33 32.19 -11.94
CA HIS A 420 -14.45 31.89 -11.04
C HIS A 420 -15.24 30.64 -11.46
N SER A 421 -15.51 30.44 -12.76
CA SER A 421 -16.12 29.24 -13.36
C SER A 421 -15.49 27.93 -12.89
N ILE A 422 -14.16 27.86 -12.88
CA ILE A 422 -13.40 26.70 -12.43
C ILE A 422 -13.51 26.54 -10.91
N PHE A 423 -13.39 27.62 -10.14
CA PHE A 423 -13.54 27.56 -8.69
C PHE A 423 -14.95 27.15 -8.23
N ASP A 424 -16.00 27.58 -8.93
CA ASP A 424 -17.38 27.14 -8.68
C ASP A 424 -17.55 25.65 -8.99
N THR A 425 -16.94 25.16 -10.08
CA THR A 425 -16.90 23.73 -10.41
C THR A 425 -16.18 22.92 -9.33
N LEU A 426 -15.00 23.37 -8.89
CA LEU A 426 -14.23 22.74 -7.81
C LEU A 426 -14.98 22.76 -6.48
N ARG A 427 -15.71 23.84 -6.16
CA ARG A 427 -16.56 23.92 -4.97
C ARG A 427 -17.60 22.82 -4.94
N THR A 428 -18.29 22.58 -6.06
CA THR A 428 -19.28 21.50 -6.19
C THR A 428 -18.62 20.12 -6.02
N ILE A 429 -17.48 19.87 -6.68
CA ILE A 429 -16.71 18.62 -6.51
C ILE A 429 -16.31 18.40 -5.04
N TYR A 430 -15.79 19.43 -4.37
CA TYR A 430 -15.35 19.32 -2.98
C TYR A 430 -16.54 19.09 -2.03
N ALA A 431 -17.66 19.80 -2.24
CA ALA A 431 -18.87 19.63 -1.42
C ALA A 431 -19.43 18.20 -1.54
N GLU A 432 -19.49 17.67 -2.77
CA GLU A 432 -19.91 16.29 -3.04
C GLU A 432 -18.97 15.27 -2.38
N ILE A 433 -17.64 15.43 -2.50
CA ILE A 433 -16.66 14.54 -1.87
C ILE A 433 -16.81 14.54 -0.34
N LEU A 434 -16.88 15.72 0.28
CA LEU A 434 -17.09 15.87 1.73
C LEU A 434 -18.41 15.22 2.16
N GLU A 435 -19.48 15.36 1.37
CA GLU A 435 -20.77 14.76 1.67
C GLU A 435 -20.78 13.24 1.53
N ILE A 436 -20.22 12.66 0.46
CA ILE A 436 -20.27 11.20 0.25
C ILE A 436 -19.27 10.43 1.12
N THR A 437 -18.11 11.02 1.44
CA THR A 437 -17.08 10.37 2.28
C THR A 437 -17.30 10.58 3.77
N LYS A 438 -17.98 11.67 4.17
CA LYS A 438 -18.07 12.17 5.55
C LYS A 438 -16.70 12.45 6.18
N VAL A 439 -15.64 12.64 5.40
CA VAL A 439 -14.31 13.03 5.90
C VAL A 439 -14.22 14.55 5.88
N ASP A 440 -14.29 15.16 7.07
CA ASP A 440 -14.43 16.61 7.31
C ASP A 440 -13.19 17.24 7.98
N ASP A 441 -12.16 16.43 8.27
CA ASP A 441 -10.96 16.81 9.01
C ASP A 441 -9.66 16.79 8.18
N ILE A 442 -9.62 16.03 7.08
CA ILE A 442 -8.53 15.99 6.09
C ILE A 442 -9.11 16.17 4.69
N PHE A 443 -8.45 16.93 3.82
CA PHE A 443 -8.82 17.00 2.40
C PHE A 443 -7.59 17.14 1.50
N HIS A 444 -7.48 16.31 0.45
CA HIS A 444 -6.34 16.37 -0.48
C HIS A 444 -6.67 17.26 -1.70
N LEU A 445 -6.06 18.45 -1.76
CA LEU A 445 -6.20 19.46 -2.81
C LEU A 445 -5.32 19.19 -4.05
N SER A 446 -4.56 18.09 -4.04
CA SER A 446 -3.78 17.59 -5.16
C SER A 446 -2.54 18.41 -5.56
N ASP A 447 -1.94 18.08 -6.71
CA ASP A 447 -0.64 18.59 -7.15
C ASP A 447 -0.75 19.93 -7.90
N GLY A 448 -1.93 20.20 -8.47
CA GLY A 448 -2.33 21.49 -9.01
C GLY A 448 -1.32 22.12 -9.97
N ILE A 449 -1.34 23.45 -10.06
CA ILE A 449 -0.48 24.21 -10.99
C ILE A 449 1.04 24.07 -10.68
N PHE A 450 1.40 23.55 -9.51
CA PHE A 450 2.80 23.36 -9.09
C PHE A 450 3.50 22.23 -9.84
N SER A 451 2.75 21.24 -10.34
CA SER A 451 3.22 20.19 -11.24
C SER A 451 3.84 20.75 -12.53
N LEU A 452 3.30 21.87 -13.04
CA LEU A 452 3.78 22.60 -14.21
C LEU A 452 5.01 23.49 -13.92
N SER A 453 5.76 23.15 -12.86
CA SER A 453 6.97 23.80 -12.36
C SER A 453 7.81 24.57 -13.40
N ASN A 454 8.20 23.93 -14.50
CA ASN A 454 9.07 24.49 -15.53
C ASN A 454 8.47 25.70 -16.28
N CYS A 455 7.14 25.85 -16.31
CA CYS A 455 6.44 26.95 -16.97
C CYS A 455 6.52 28.25 -16.17
N LEU A 456 7.67 28.93 -16.21
CA LEU A 456 7.98 30.13 -15.43
C LEU A 456 7.04 31.33 -15.67
N TYR A 457 6.40 31.44 -16.84
CA TYR A 457 5.44 32.52 -17.08
C TYR A 457 4.06 32.28 -16.43
N LEU A 458 3.82 31.10 -15.85
CA LEU A 458 2.59 30.80 -15.11
C LEU A 458 2.68 31.18 -13.62
N ILE A 459 3.70 31.93 -13.20
CA ILE A 459 3.86 32.34 -11.79
C ILE A 459 2.65 33.16 -11.31
N GLU A 460 2.11 34.07 -12.14
CA GLU A 460 0.90 34.85 -11.79
C GLU A 460 -0.35 33.99 -11.59
N ASP A 461 -0.45 32.84 -12.25
CA ASP A 461 -1.54 31.87 -12.05
C ASP A 461 -1.32 30.96 -10.82
N ARG A 462 -0.10 30.89 -10.29
CA ARG A 462 0.23 30.19 -9.04
C ARG A 462 -0.09 31.06 -7.84
N GLU A 463 0.31 32.33 -7.90
CA GLU A 463 0.14 33.28 -6.79
C GLU A 463 -1.34 33.41 -6.38
N GLY A 464 -1.62 33.03 -5.14
CA GLY A 464 -2.97 33.04 -4.58
C GLY A 464 -3.90 31.92 -5.07
N PHE A 465 -3.42 30.95 -5.88
CA PHE A 465 -4.21 29.74 -6.19
C PHE A 465 -4.58 29.02 -4.89
N LEU A 466 -3.62 28.76 -4.02
CA LEU A 466 -3.84 28.01 -2.79
C LEU A 466 -4.77 28.76 -1.82
N ASP A 467 -4.58 30.08 -1.64
CA ASP A 467 -5.50 30.91 -0.83
C ASP A 467 -6.95 30.79 -1.33
N LYS A 468 -7.17 30.83 -2.66
CA LYS A 468 -8.50 30.64 -3.27
C LYS A 468 -9.01 29.21 -3.12
N ALA A 469 -8.17 28.19 -3.33
CA ALA A 469 -8.55 26.79 -3.19
C ALA A 469 -8.97 26.43 -1.75
N LEU A 470 -8.24 26.94 -0.75
CA LEU A 470 -8.58 26.78 0.67
C LEU A 470 -9.87 27.55 1.04
N THR A 471 -10.08 28.74 0.47
CA THR A 471 -11.34 29.48 0.61
C THR A 471 -12.52 28.70 0.04
N ILE A 472 -12.36 28.12 -1.16
CA ILE A 472 -13.38 27.30 -1.82
C ILE A 472 -13.65 26.00 -1.05
N LEU A 473 -12.62 25.34 -0.52
CA LEU A 473 -12.75 24.18 0.35
C LEU A 473 -13.51 24.53 1.64
N THR A 474 -13.23 25.69 2.24
CA THR A 474 -13.97 26.19 3.42
C THR A 474 -15.44 26.41 3.08
N LEU A 475 -15.75 27.01 1.92
CA LEU A 475 -17.13 27.23 1.46
C LEU A 475 -17.86 25.94 1.05
N ALA A 476 -17.14 24.92 0.60
CA ALA A 476 -17.66 23.58 0.36
C ALA A 476 -17.97 22.86 1.68
N ASN A 477 -17.08 22.99 2.67
CA ASN A 477 -17.24 22.45 4.02
C ASN A 477 -18.07 23.37 4.94
N LYS A 478 -19.15 23.96 4.42
CA LYS A 478 -20.16 24.72 5.18
C LYS A 478 -19.61 25.91 6.00
N GLY A 479 -18.48 26.49 5.58
CA GLY A 479 -17.80 27.60 6.26
C GLY A 479 -16.70 27.17 7.23
N PHE A 480 -16.43 25.87 7.40
CA PHE A 480 -15.42 25.35 8.32
C PHE A 480 -14.16 24.91 7.57
N MET A 481 -13.01 25.44 7.96
CA MET A 481 -11.74 24.97 7.41
C MET A 481 -11.42 23.57 7.95
N VAL A 482 -11.02 22.64 7.07
CA VAL A 482 -10.58 21.29 7.49
C VAL A 482 -9.29 21.39 8.31
N LYS A 483 -9.10 20.47 9.27
CA LYS A 483 -7.95 20.51 10.21
C LYS A 483 -6.60 20.29 9.50
N LEU A 484 -6.59 19.52 8.42
CA LEU A 484 -5.40 19.21 7.62
C LEU A 484 -5.75 19.22 6.11
N PRO A 485 -5.76 20.38 5.45
CA PRO A 485 -5.69 20.41 3.99
C PRO A 485 -4.33 19.86 3.55
N VAL A 486 -4.26 19.05 2.50
CA VAL A 486 -3.01 18.45 2.01
C VAL A 486 -2.82 18.78 0.53
N ILE A 487 -1.59 19.09 0.14
CA ILE A 487 -1.16 19.20 -1.26
C ILE A 487 0.08 18.33 -1.50
N TRP A 488 0.36 17.96 -2.75
CA TRP A 488 1.66 17.36 -3.07
C TRP A 488 2.79 18.38 -2.91
N TYR A 489 3.89 17.96 -2.29
CA TYR A 489 5.09 18.78 -2.17
C TYR A 489 5.73 18.99 -3.54
N THR A 490 6.05 20.25 -3.87
CA THR A 490 6.93 20.59 -4.99
C THR A 490 8.02 21.58 -4.54
N PRO A 491 9.20 21.60 -5.19
CA PRO A 491 10.24 22.58 -4.88
C PRO A 491 9.84 24.04 -5.13
N HIS A 492 8.74 24.31 -5.84
CA HIS A 492 8.28 25.67 -6.13
C HIS A 492 7.49 26.27 -4.96
N LEU A 493 6.93 25.43 -4.08
CA LEU A 493 6.38 25.84 -2.78
C LEU A 493 7.43 26.53 -1.87
N MET A 494 8.72 26.43 -2.19
CA MET A 494 9.76 27.10 -1.41
C MET A 494 9.73 28.62 -1.62
N LYS A 495 9.78 29.08 -2.87
CA LYS A 495 9.93 30.51 -3.21
C LYS A 495 8.68 31.34 -2.95
N GLU A 496 7.52 30.77 -3.20
CA GLU A 496 6.23 31.48 -3.16
C GLU A 496 5.71 31.67 -1.71
N TYR A 497 6.26 30.91 -0.76
CA TYR A 497 5.81 30.88 0.64
C TYR A 497 6.91 31.34 1.62
N GLU A 498 7.96 32.01 1.12
CA GLU A 498 8.96 32.76 1.90
C GLU A 498 8.35 34.02 2.54
N GLY A 499 7.46 33.84 3.52
CA GLY A 499 6.91 34.95 4.33
C GLY A 499 5.62 34.68 5.10
N LYS A 500 4.82 33.66 4.71
CA LYS A 500 3.61 33.24 5.43
C LYS A 500 3.87 31.99 6.30
N THR A 501 3.28 31.94 7.50
CA THR A 501 3.22 30.74 8.35
C THR A 501 1.91 29.97 8.11
N TRP A 502 2.01 28.69 7.77
CA TRP A 502 0.85 27.87 7.39
C TRP A 502 0.51 26.81 8.43
N ASN A 503 0.06 27.26 9.60
CA ASN A 503 -0.34 26.37 10.69
C ASN A 503 -1.47 25.44 10.24
N GLY A 504 -1.17 24.15 10.15
CA GLY A 504 -2.12 23.09 9.77
C GLY A 504 -2.08 22.67 8.30
N LEU A 505 -1.34 23.35 7.40
CA LEU A 505 -1.22 22.93 6.01
C LEU A 505 -0.33 21.69 5.88
N GLY A 506 -0.86 20.65 5.27
CA GLY A 506 -0.22 19.38 4.97
C GLY A 506 0.51 19.38 3.62
N VAL A 507 1.67 18.72 3.57
CA VAL A 507 2.41 18.44 2.34
C VAL A 507 2.73 16.94 2.23
N GLN A 508 2.36 16.33 1.10
CA GLN A 508 2.69 14.94 0.80
C GLN A 508 3.97 14.84 -0.05
N MET A 509 5.00 14.17 0.46
CA MET A 509 6.31 14.11 -0.17
C MET A 509 6.49 12.88 -1.07
N ASN A 510 6.46 13.09 -2.40
CA ASN A 510 6.73 12.06 -3.41
C ASN A 510 8.23 11.88 -3.74
N GLU A 511 9.08 12.85 -3.41
CA GLU A 511 10.55 12.75 -3.56
C GLU A 511 11.28 13.25 -2.31
N VAL A 512 12.45 12.67 -2.01
CA VAL A 512 13.37 13.17 -0.98
C VAL A 512 14.53 13.88 -1.67
N LYS A 513 14.63 15.21 -1.51
CA LYS A 513 15.87 15.96 -1.77
C LYS A 513 16.57 16.22 -0.44
N GLN A 514 17.82 15.77 -0.32
CA GLN A 514 18.61 15.93 0.91
C GLN A 514 18.91 17.41 1.24
N ASP A 515 18.80 18.31 0.26
CA ASP A 515 19.03 19.75 0.41
C ASP A 515 17.75 20.57 0.62
N ALA A 516 16.59 19.92 0.84
CA ALA A 516 15.36 20.61 1.23
C ALA A 516 15.45 21.01 2.72
N GLY A 517 16.24 22.05 2.98
CA GLY A 517 16.74 22.39 4.32
C GLY A 517 15.68 22.33 5.42
N ASP A 518 16.03 21.64 6.51
CA ASP A 518 15.18 21.23 7.65
C ASP A 518 14.26 22.34 8.19
N ASN A 519 14.67 23.61 8.05
CA ASN A 519 13.96 24.81 8.49
C ASN A 519 12.72 25.18 7.65
N CYS A 520 12.42 24.48 6.55
CA CYS A 520 11.21 24.73 5.75
C CYS A 520 10.12 23.67 5.98
N LEU A 521 10.46 22.38 6.03
CA LEU A 521 9.48 21.32 6.26
C LEU A 521 8.83 21.42 7.66
N SER A 522 9.53 22.02 8.63
CA SER A 522 8.99 22.37 9.95
C SER A 522 7.79 23.34 9.91
N LYS A 523 7.59 24.08 8.81
CA LYS A 523 6.44 24.99 8.63
C LYS A 523 5.14 24.29 8.24
N PHE A 524 5.22 23.02 7.84
CA PHE A 524 4.10 22.24 7.33
C PHE A 524 3.84 21.01 8.20
N LYS A 525 2.69 20.38 8.00
CA LYS A 525 2.46 19.00 8.43
C LYS A 525 2.89 18.05 7.32
N VAL A 526 3.73 17.07 7.62
CA VAL A 526 4.37 16.24 6.59
C VAL A 526 3.77 14.83 6.55
N ILE A 527 3.45 14.37 5.34
CA ILE A 527 3.03 12.99 5.02
C ILE A 527 4.07 12.43 4.05
N HIS A 528 4.78 11.36 4.43
CA HIS A 528 5.87 10.82 3.63
C HIS A 528 5.41 9.67 2.71
N SER A 529 5.72 9.75 1.40
CA SER A 529 5.53 8.63 0.45
C SER A 529 6.74 8.34 -0.45
N ALA A 530 7.78 9.18 -0.43
CA ALA A 530 8.89 9.20 -1.38
C ALA A 530 9.77 7.94 -1.51
N LYS A 531 9.70 7.00 -0.56
CA LYS A 531 10.37 5.67 -0.66
C LYS A 531 9.38 4.51 -0.66
N TRP A 532 8.09 4.81 -0.68
CA TRP A 532 6.98 3.88 -0.62
C TRP A 532 6.12 3.91 -1.88
N ASP A 533 6.69 4.33 -3.02
CA ASP A 533 6.10 4.19 -4.35
C ASP A 533 6.11 2.70 -4.79
N LEU A 534 4.94 2.08 -4.75
CA LEU A 534 4.68 0.69 -5.16
C LEU A 534 4.73 0.53 -6.69
N SER A 535 4.62 1.62 -7.45
CA SER A 535 4.71 1.64 -8.92
C SER A 535 6.13 1.85 -9.45
N CYS A 536 7.13 2.07 -8.57
CA CYS A 536 8.46 2.55 -8.98
C CYS A 536 9.16 1.65 -10.04
N GLU A 537 8.86 0.34 -10.03
CA GLU A 537 9.35 -0.63 -11.02
C GLU A 537 8.96 -0.27 -12.46
N MET A 538 7.74 0.27 -12.61
CA MET A 538 7.14 0.62 -13.90
C MET A 538 7.78 1.87 -14.51
N LYS A 539 8.25 2.82 -13.68
CA LYS A 539 8.58 4.17 -14.17
C LYS A 539 9.78 4.25 -15.10
N MET A 540 10.87 3.47 -14.91
CA MET A 540 12.03 3.43 -15.85
C MET A 540 12.94 2.16 -15.77
N HIS A 541 12.47 0.98 -15.32
CA HIS A 541 13.34 -0.21 -15.11
C HIS A 541 14.54 0.01 -14.15
N ARG A 542 14.55 1.10 -13.37
CA ARG A 542 15.68 1.52 -12.51
C ARG A 542 15.37 1.61 -11.01
N CYS A 543 14.16 1.25 -10.60
CA CYS A 543 13.70 1.38 -9.21
C CYS A 543 12.84 0.18 -8.81
N MET A 544 13.46 -0.90 -8.35
CA MET A 544 12.71 -1.98 -7.70
C MET A 544 12.65 -1.71 -6.20
N LYS A 545 11.47 -1.44 -5.66
CA LYS A 545 11.26 -1.28 -4.22
C LYS A 545 10.78 -2.58 -3.62
N THR A 546 11.73 -3.32 -3.04
CA THR A 546 11.43 -4.51 -2.25
C THR A 546 10.82 -4.12 -0.91
N TRP A 547 10.13 -5.05 -0.26
CA TRP A 547 9.57 -4.80 1.08
C TRP A 547 10.65 -4.45 2.11
N GLN A 548 11.87 -5.01 1.98
CA GLN A 548 13.00 -4.67 2.86
C GLN A 548 13.43 -3.21 2.73
N GLU A 549 13.53 -2.69 1.50
CA GLU A 549 13.86 -1.27 1.28
C GLU A 549 12.78 -0.35 1.86
N MET A 550 11.51 -0.72 1.71
CA MET A 550 10.39 0.06 2.25
C MET A 550 10.34 0.00 3.79
N TYR A 551 10.62 -1.16 4.39
CA TYR A 551 10.67 -1.37 5.85
C TYR A 551 11.80 -0.59 6.55
N THR A 552 12.99 -0.61 5.93
CA THR A 552 14.20 0.05 6.48
C THR A 552 14.18 1.57 6.33
N TRP A 553 13.26 2.13 5.54
CA TRP A 553 13.12 3.57 5.40
C TRP A 553 12.54 4.20 6.67
N ARG A 554 13.21 5.25 7.16
CA ARG A 554 12.76 6.07 8.30
C ARG A 554 12.40 7.46 7.80
N SER A 555 11.10 7.74 7.70
CA SER A 555 10.52 8.91 7.03
C SER A 555 10.93 10.26 7.61
N TRP A 556 11.10 10.36 8.94
CA TRP A 556 11.35 11.59 9.70
C TRP A 556 12.82 12.00 9.82
N ARG A 557 13.77 11.31 9.18
CA ARG A 557 15.18 11.75 9.19
C ARG A 557 15.32 13.11 8.46
N GLY A 558 15.47 14.19 9.22
CA GLY A 558 15.54 15.57 8.71
C GLY A 558 14.21 16.34 8.78
N VAL A 559 13.17 15.81 9.43
CA VAL A 559 11.91 16.52 9.67
C VAL A 559 11.64 16.60 11.17
N ASP A 560 11.12 17.75 11.62
CA ASP A 560 10.68 17.93 13.00
C ASP A 560 9.61 16.88 13.37
N VAL A 561 9.78 16.21 14.51
CA VAL A 561 8.85 15.21 15.04
C VAL A 561 7.44 15.79 15.19
N LEU A 562 7.33 17.09 15.54
CA LEU A 562 6.04 17.78 15.64
C LEU A 562 5.41 18.11 14.28
N ALA A 563 6.20 18.15 13.21
CA ALA A 563 5.73 18.37 11.83
C ALA A 563 5.25 17.07 11.17
N ASN A 564 5.88 15.93 11.45
CA ASN A 564 5.51 14.64 10.86
C ASN A 564 4.15 14.13 11.37
N VAL A 565 3.23 13.81 10.46
CA VAL A 565 1.91 13.21 10.78
C VAL A 565 1.89 11.69 10.52
N GLY A 566 2.86 11.20 9.73
CA GLY A 566 2.97 9.82 9.29
C GLY A 566 3.32 9.71 7.81
N GLY A 567 2.64 8.83 7.10
CA GLY A 567 2.93 8.64 5.68
C GLY A 567 2.08 7.58 5.00
N GLU A 568 2.48 7.24 3.78
CA GLU A 568 1.63 6.55 2.83
C GLU A 568 2.42 5.73 1.81
N ALA A 569 1.98 4.49 1.57
CA ALA A 569 2.40 3.76 0.38
C ALA A 569 1.57 4.24 -0.82
N VAL A 570 2.20 4.54 -1.96
CA VAL A 570 1.50 5.10 -3.13
C VAL A 570 1.57 4.18 -4.33
N LEU A 571 0.42 3.94 -4.97
CA LEU A 571 0.31 3.13 -6.18
C LEU A 571 -0.31 3.95 -7.33
N TRP A 572 0.54 4.37 -8.25
CA TRP A 572 0.17 4.90 -9.56
C TRP A 572 -0.16 3.72 -10.50
N THR A 573 -1.24 3.82 -11.30
CA THR A 573 -1.82 2.63 -11.98
C THR A 573 -1.64 2.58 -13.48
N ASP A 574 -0.62 3.24 -14.05
CA ASP A 574 -0.29 3.25 -15.50
C ASP A 574 -0.28 1.85 -16.17
N LEU A 575 0.17 0.82 -15.44
CA LEU A 575 0.25 -0.59 -15.86
C LEU A 575 -0.43 -1.55 -14.87
N VAL A 576 -1.25 -1.02 -13.94
CA VAL A 576 -1.90 -1.79 -12.88
C VAL A 576 -3.42 -1.70 -13.04
N ASN A 577 -4.10 -2.84 -12.92
CA ASN A 577 -5.55 -2.93 -12.98
C ASN A 577 -6.03 -3.99 -11.96
N SER A 578 -7.34 -4.23 -11.92
CA SER A 578 -7.97 -5.25 -11.07
C SER A 578 -7.27 -6.61 -11.03
N ALA A 579 -6.67 -7.07 -12.14
CA ALA A 579 -6.07 -8.40 -12.23
C ALA A 579 -4.69 -8.53 -11.56
N ASN A 580 -3.95 -7.42 -11.39
CA ASN A 580 -2.62 -7.42 -10.77
C ASN A 580 -2.49 -6.50 -9.54
N LEU A 581 -3.51 -5.70 -9.20
CA LEU A 581 -3.56 -4.80 -8.04
C LEU A 581 -2.94 -5.40 -6.76
N ASN A 582 -3.41 -6.59 -6.35
CA ASN A 582 -2.98 -7.22 -5.11
C ASN A 582 -1.46 -7.48 -5.05
N SER A 583 -0.83 -7.91 -6.15
CA SER A 583 0.60 -8.28 -6.16
C SER A 583 1.54 -7.08 -6.19
N TYR A 584 1.05 -5.89 -6.58
CA TYR A 584 1.79 -4.65 -6.43
C TYR A 584 1.74 -4.11 -5.01
N ILE A 585 0.57 -4.20 -4.34
CA ILE A 585 0.36 -3.68 -2.99
C ILE A 585 0.97 -4.61 -1.92
N TRP A 586 0.64 -5.90 -1.96
CA TRP A 586 0.91 -6.83 -0.87
C TRP A 586 2.05 -7.81 -1.22
N PRO A 587 2.99 -8.09 -0.30
CA PRO A 587 3.04 -7.67 1.11
C PRO A 587 3.75 -6.31 1.34
N ARG A 588 4.13 -5.56 0.30
CA ARG A 588 4.96 -4.35 0.44
C ARG A 588 4.32 -3.25 1.29
N ALA A 589 3.02 -3.02 1.17
CA ALA A 589 2.29 -2.06 2.01
C ALA A 589 2.24 -2.49 3.48
N ALA A 590 2.35 -3.78 3.80
CA ALA A 590 2.45 -4.25 5.19
C ALA A 590 3.77 -3.81 5.85
N ALA A 591 4.87 -3.75 5.09
CA ALA A 591 6.15 -3.22 5.57
C ALA A 591 6.07 -1.72 5.90
N VAL A 592 5.27 -0.96 5.15
CA VAL A 592 4.98 0.45 5.44
C VAL A 592 4.06 0.57 6.66
N ALA A 593 3.07 -0.32 6.79
CA ALA A 593 2.16 -0.35 7.92
C ALA A 593 2.87 -0.60 9.27
N GLU A 594 3.80 -1.55 9.33
CA GLU A 594 4.69 -1.74 10.49
C GLU A 594 5.48 -0.47 10.80
N ARG A 595 6.17 0.09 9.79
CA ARG A 595 6.99 1.29 9.97
C ARG A 595 6.19 2.50 10.44
N LEU A 596 4.89 2.57 10.13
CA LEU A 596 3.99 3.63 10.57
C LEU A 596 3.23 3.32 11.87
N TRP A 597 3.27 2.08 12.35
CA TRP A 597 2.65 1.67 13.61
C TRP A 597 3.69 1.58 14.74
N SER A 598 4.77 0.83 14.51
CA SER A 598 5.68 0.32 15.55
C SER A 598 6.95 1.16 15.67
N ASP A 599 7.45 1.58 14.51
CA ASP A 599 8.59 2.47 14.31
C ASP A 599 9.97 2.13 14.92
N ASP A 600 10.20 0.87 15.28
CA ASP A 600 11.49 0.39 15.84
C ASP A 600 12.72 0.61 14.95
#